data_AF-A0A523S8P4-F1
#
_entry.id   AF-A0A523S8P4-F1
#
_cell.length_a   1.000
_cell.length_b   1.000
_cell.length_c   1.000
_cell.angle_alpha   90.00
_cell.angle_beta   90.00
_cell.angle_gamma   90.00
#
_symmetry.space_group_name_H-M   'P 1'
#
loop_
_entity.id
_entity.type
_entity.pdbx_description
1 polymer ?
#
loop_
_entity_poly.entity_id
_entity_poly.type
_entity_poly.pdbx_seq_one_letter_code
_entity_poly.pdbx_strand_id
1 'polypeptide(L)'
;MALDVSKVRYISLIRLEGGESILSLPYEEMSIDPDLIAGFVTAVIIFAKTPIRTIRKAAYDILIEVGETVLVLLVVDPVPSEAPYRERLQRILEDVEEKHGAKLKKFEGDVRRFREFSLEILMEFPFSKVDIDLVPSENKQGIIMPFRVGAIDSKLEQLEAFINGKRTVSEIMDLIDLPEKQVLALFSMLHKYKWVDFKRRLTDNDILVKQECPEITLNSIKAQYGKPVDDMLNHFDGAMTITQVIEALPYDQQALWFLINKLVEVGCLAQKASS
;
A
#
# COMPACT_ATOMS: atom_id res chain seq x y z
N MET A 1 -4.79 22.22 5.09
CA MET A 1 -4.29 21.47 3.92
C MET A 1 -4.25 20.01 4.30
N ALA A 2 -4.64 19.11 3.39
CA ALA A 2 -4.59 17.67 3.65
C ALA A 2 -3.13 17.18 3.68
N LEU A 3 -2.86 16.12 4.45
CA LEU A 3 -1.56 15.45 4.50
C LEU A 3 -1.25 14.83 3.13
N ASP A 4 -0.07 15.12 2.58
CA ASP A 4 0.45 14.43 1.38
C ASP A 4 1.44 13.33 1.79
N VAL A 5 0.98 12.08 1.75
CA VAL A 5 1.79 10.90 2.09
C VAL A 5 2.88 10.62 1.07
N SER A 6 2.75 11.11 -0.17
CA SER A 6 3.77 10.90 -1.22
C SER A 6 5.09 11.62 -0.93
N LYS A 7 5.06 12.56 0.02
CA LYS A 7 6.22 13.32 0.48
C LYS A 7 7.00 12.62 1.59
N VAL A 8 6.43 11.58 2.20
CA VAL A 8 7.04 10.85 3.31
C VAL A 8 8.10 9.90 2.77
N ARG A 9 9.32 9.99 3.30
CA ARG A 9 10.45 9.14 2.89
C ARG A 9 10.74 8.05 3.91
N TYR A 10 10.61 8.38 5.19
CA TYR A 10 11.02 7.48 6.27
C TYR A 10 10.38 7.86 7.60
N ILE A 11 9.93 6.87 8.36
CA ILE A 11 9.49 7.04 9.75
C ILE A 11 10.27 6.08 10.64
N SER A 12 10.68 6.55 11.82
CA SER A 12 11.35 5.72 12.82
C SER A 12 10.96 6.07 14.23
N LEU A 13 10.87 5.04 15.05
CA LEU A 13 10.76 5.13 16.49
C LEU A 13 12.14 4.87 17.08
N ILE A 14 12.61 5.81 17.91
CA ILE A 14 13.95 5.75 18.50
C ILE A 14 13.83 5.87 20.01
N ARG A 15 14.47 4.95 20.74
CA ARG A 15 14.49 4.96 22.20
C ARG A 15 15.36 6.13 22.70
N LEU A 16 14.84 6.93 23.62
CA LEU A 16 15.54 8.12 24.10
C LEU A 16 16.79 7.81 24.93
N GLU A 17 16.75 6.75 25.76
CA GLU A 17 17.82 6.44 26.71
C GLU A 17 19.12 5.97 26.02
N GLY A 18 19.01 5.19 24.94
CA GLY A 18 20.16 4.61 24.24
C GLY A 18 20.30 5.00 22.76
N GLY A 19 19.31 5.70 22.18
CA GLY A 19 19.33 6.12 20.78
C GLY A 19 19.10 5.01 19.76
N GLU A 20 18.69 3.81 20.19
CA GLU A 20 18.45 2.69 19.29
C GLU A 20 17.15 2.87 18.51
N SER A 21 17.19 2.61 17.21
CA SER A 21 16.00 2.50 16.36
C SER A 21 15.25 1.20 16.70
N ILE A 22 14.08 1.32 17.32
CA ILE A 22 13.26 0.17 17.72
C ILE A 22 12.31 -0.29 16.60
N LEU A 23 11.96 0.64 15.71
CA LEU A 23 11.13 0.38 14.55
C LEU A 23 11.45 1.41 13.46
N SER A 24 11.53 0.96 12.22
CA SER A 24 11.79 1.80 11.06
C SER A 24 10.92 1.37 9.88
N LEU A 25 10.37 2.35 9.16
CA LEU A 25 9.49 2.17 8.01
C LEU A 25 10.01 3.04 6.86
N PRO A 26 10.75 2.44 5.89
CA PRO A 26 11.19 3.14 4.70
C PRO A 26 10.07 3.21 3.66
N TYR A 27 9.74 4.42 3.20
CA TYR A 27 8.78 4.67 2.13
C TYR A 27 9.51 4.77 0.78
N GLU A 28 10.76 5.25 0.81
CA GLU A 28 11.66 5.32 -0.33
C GLU A 28 13.05 4.80 0.06
N GLU A 29 13.86 4.48 -0.96
CA GLU A 29 15.29 4.24 -0.73
C GLU A 29 15.95 5.55 -0.31
N MET A 30 16.56 5.54 0.87
CA MET A 30 17.28 6.70 1.38
C MET A 30 18.75 6.63 1.00
N SER A 31 19.32 7.78 0.62
CA SER A 31 20.76 7.92 0.38
C SER A 31 21.58 8.01 1.68
N ILE A 32 20.92 8.23 2.81
CA ILE A 32 21.55 8.39 4.13
C ILE A 32 21.01 7.29 5.03
N ASP A 33 21.92 6.64 5.75
CA ASP A 33 21.60 5.60 6.71
C ASP A 33 20.72 6.17 7.85
N PRO A 34 19.51 5.63 8.05
CA PRO A 34 18.64 6.08 9.12
C PRO A 34 19.24 5.95 10.53
N ASP A 35 20.14 4.99 10.77
CA ASP A 35 20.76 4.83 12.09
C ASP A 35 21.73 5.99 12.39
N LEU A 36 22.36 6.55 11.36
CA LEU A 36 23.15 7.78 11.50
C LEU A 36 22.27 8.99 11.85
N ILE A 37 21.09 9.08 11.25
CA ILE A 37 20.12 10.15 11.56
C ILE A 37 19.66 10.01 13.02
N ALA A 38 19.29 8.79 13.43
CA ALA A 38 18.86 8.49 14.79
C ALA A 38 19.94 8.87 15.83
N GLY A 39 21.18 8.44 15.60
CA GLY A 39 22.31 8.74 16.48
C GLY A 39 22.61 10.24 16.56
N PHE A 40 22.59 10.95 15.44
CA PHE A 40 22.78 12.40 15.40
C PHE A 40 21.68 13.13 16.17
N VAL A 41 20.41 12.84 15.90
CA VAL A 41 19.27 13.48 16.58
C VAL A 41 19.31 13.24 18.08
N THR A 42 19.56 12.00 18.50
CA THR A 42 19.64 11.64 19.92
C THR A 42 20.78 12.38 20.62
N ALA A 43 21.98 12.40 20.03
CA ALA A 43 23.11 13.12 20.59
C ALA A 43 22.79 14.61 20.77
N VAL A 44 22.17 15.25 19.77
CA VAL A 44 21.85 16.67 19.88
C VAL A 44 20.81 16.94 20.96
N ILE A 45 19.78 16.09 21.10
CA ILE A 45 18.78 16.24 22.18
C ILE A 45 19.45 16.11 23.56
N ILE A 46 20.33 15.13 23.74
CA ILE A 46 21.05 14.89 25.01
C ILE A 46 21.98 16.07 25.35
N PHE A 47 22.77 16.54 24.39
CA PHE A 47 23.80 17.57 24.63
C PHE A 47 23.24 18.99 24.65
N ALA A 48 22.33 19.32 23.75
CA ALA A 48 21.79 20.68 23.64
C ALA A 48 20.71 20.97 24.70
N LYS A 49 20.22 19.96 25.43
CA LYS A 49 19.11 20.04 26.40
C LYS A 49 17.88 20.78 25.86
N THR A 50 17.74 20.83 24.54
CA THR A 50 16.69 21.55 23.84
C THR A 50 16.07 20.58 22.84
N PRO A 51 14.75 20.34 22.88
CA PRO A 51 14.12 19.45 21.92
C PRO A 51 14.16 20.11 20.54
N ILE A 52 15.01 19.61 19.66
CA ILE A 52 14.97 19.98 18.25
C ILE A 52 13.69 19.39 17.66
N ARG A 53 12.83 20.27 17.16
CA ARG A 53 11.56 19.86 16.52
C ARG A 53 11.69 19.69 15.01
N THR A 54 12.53 20.47 14.35
CA THR A 54 12.76 20.40 12.90
C THR A 54 14.24 20.54 12.59
N ILE A 55 14.75 19.70 11.69
CA ILE A 55 16.04 19.91 11.02
C ILE A 55 15.76 20.08 9.54
N ARG A 56 16.12 21.23 8.98
CA ARG A 56 15.94 21.52 7.55
C ARG A 56 17.23 21.24 6.80
N LYS A 57 17.16 20.40 5.77
CA LYS A 57 18.24 20.21 4.79
C LYS A 57 17.73 20.59 3.40
N ALA A 58 18.67 20.82 2.48
CA ALA A 58 18.34 21.30 1.12
C ALA A 58 17.37 20.38 0.35
N ALA A 59 17.34 19.08 0.66
CA ALA A 59 16.54 18.09 -0.06
C ALA A 59 15.37 17.50 0.73
N TYR A 60 15.34 17.67 2.06
CA TYR A 60 14.32 17.08 2.94
C TYR A 60 14.32 17.78 4.31
N ASP A 61 13.19 17.70 4.99
CA ASP A 61 13.01 18.11 6.37
C ASP A 61 12.90 16.88 7.28
N ILE A 62 13.49 16.97 8.46
CA ILE A 62 13.36 15.96 9.52
C ILE A 62 12.47 16.56 10.60
N LEU A 63 11.27 16.01 10.77
CA LEU A 63 10.34 16.36 11.84
C LEU A 63 10.53 15.39 12.99
N ILE A 64 10.62 15.94 14.20
CA ILE A 64 10.90 15.17 15.41
C ILE A 64 9.85 15.54 16.45
N GLU A 65 9.21 14.51 17.02
CA GLU A 65 8.37 14.63 18.21
C GLU A 65 8.98 13.77 19.32
N VAL A 66 9.13 14.35 20.51
CA VAL A 66 9.87 13.75 21.64
C VAL A 66 8.89 13.46 22.77
N GLY A 67 8.82 12.19 23.19
CA GLY A 67 8.04 11.75 24.35
C GLY A 67 8.88 11.55 25.61
N GLU A 68 8.39 10.69 26.51
CA GLU A 68 9.09 10.33 27.75
C GLU A 68 10.16 9.26 27.52
N THR A 69 9.86 8.25 26.70
CA THR A 69 10.67 7.04 26.52
C THR A 69 11.16 6.88 25.09
N VAL A 70 10.43 7.45 24.14
CA VAL A 70 10.70 7.33 22.71
C VAL A 70 10.56 8.68 22.02
N LEU A 71 11.24 8.83 20.89
CA LEU A 71 11.00 9.90 19.94
C LEU A 71 10.53 9.30 18.62
N VAL A 72 9.65 10.02 17.93
CA VAL A 72 9.20 9.70 16.58
C VAL A 72 9.91 10.65 15.62
N LEU A 73 10.60 10.07 14.65
CA LEU A 73 11.31 10.78 13.60
C LEU A 73 10.61 10.53 12.27
N LEU A 74 10.35 11.62 11.54
CA LEU A 74 9.83 11.60 10.18
C LEU A 74 10.77 12.36 9.27
N VAL A 75 11.19 11.71 8.18
CA VAL A 75 11.86 12.38 7.06
C VAL A 75 10.84 12.60 5.96
N VAL A 76 10.69 13.85 5.54
CA VAL A 76 9.70 14.28 4.55
C VAL A 76 10.34 15.26 3.57
N ASP A 77 9.88 15.27 2.32
CA ASP A 77 10.19 16.37 1.39
C ASP A 77 9.79 17.73 1.96
N PRO A 78 10.39 18.84 1.51
CA PRO A 78 9.94 20.17 1.90
C PRO A 78 8.46 20.37 1.56
N VAL A 79 7.67 20.69 2.60
CA VAL A 79 6.22 20.91 2.51
C VAL A 79 5.84 22.33 2.94
N PRO A 80 4.75 22.91 2.42
CA PRO A 80 4.33 24.27 2.78
C PRO A 80 3.88 24.37 4.25
N SER A 81 3.44 23.27 4.86
CA SER A 81 3.00 23.24 6.25
C SER A 81 3.36 21.90 6.91
N GLU A 82 4.11 21.96 8.01
CA GLU A 82 4.47 20.80 8.84
C GLU A 82 3.32 20.35 9.77
N ALA A 83 2.36 21.24 10.05
CA ALA A 83 1.30 21.02 11.04
C ALA A 83 0.53 19.68 10.88
N PRO A 84 0.04 19.28 9.69
CA PRO A 84 -0.69 18.03 9.54
C PRO A 84 0.19 16.80 9.75
N TYR A 85 1.49 16.89 9.47
CA TYR A 85 2.44 15.81 9.72
C TYR A 85 2.69 15.67 11.22
N ARG A 86 2.91 16.78 11.92
CA ARG A 86 3.15 16.81 13.37
C ARG A 86 1.97 16.27 14.16
N GLU A 87 0.75 16.65 13.80
CA GLU A 87 -0.45 16.14 14.47
C GLU A 87 -0.51 14.60 14.44
N ARG A 88 -0.17 14.00 13.29
CA ARG A 88 -0.12 12.54 13.14
C ARG A 88 1.06 11.91 13.87
N LEU A 89 2.24 12.54 13.86
CA LEU A 89 3.39 12.07 14.64
C LEU A 89 3.10 12.09 16.13
N GLN A 90 2.38 13.11 16.61
CA GLN A 90 1.98 13.21 18.00
C GLN A 90 1.03 12.06 18.38
N ARG A 91 0.06 11.71 17.54
CA ARG A 91 -0.80 10.53 17.78
C ARG A 91 0.00 9.23 17.84
N ILE A 92 0.95 9.04 16.91
CA ILE A 92 1.85 7.88 16.94
C ILE A 92 2.65 7.86 18.24
N LEU A 93 3.17 9.01 18.67
CA LEU A 93 3.95 9.15 19.90
C LEU A 93 3.11 8.79 21.13
N GLU A 94 1.90 9.32 21.23
CA GLU A 94 0.97 9.04 22.31
C GLU A 94 0.61 7.54 22.36
N ASP A 95 0.27 6.94 21.21
CA ASP A 95 -0.06 5.52 21.09
C ASP A 95 1.10 4.59 21.50
N VAL A 96 2.33 4.92 21.11
CA VAL A 96 3.50 4.10 21.48
C VAL A 96 3.85 4.24 22.97
N GLU A 97 3.74 5.44 23.53
CA GLU A 97 3.99 5.67 24.95
C GLU A 97 2.96 4.92 25.81
N GLU A 98 1.68 4.97 25.41
CA GLU A 98 0.60 4.25 26.09
C GLU A 98 0.79 2.72 26.01
N LYS A 99 0.98 2.16 24.81
CA LYS A 99 1.05 0.70 24.61
C LYS A 99 2.39 0.09 25.02
N HIS A 100 3.47 0.85 24.90
CA HIS A 100 4.83 0.33 24.97
C HIS A 100 5.79 1.09 25.91
N GLY A 101 5.44 2.28 26.42
CA GLY A 101 6.35 3.12 27.23
C GLY A 101 6.92 2.39 28.46
N ALA A 102 6.10 1.63 29.18
CA ALA A 102 6.57 0.84 30.34
C ALA A 102 7.58 -0.26 29.94
N LYS A 103 7.43 -0.85 28.76
CA LYS A 103 8.35 -1.86 28.22
C LYS A 103 9.65 -1.21 27.74
N LEU A 104 9.57 0.01 27.22
CA LEU A 104 10.73 0.79 26.79
C LEU A 104 11.61 1.25 27.96
N LYS A 105 10.99 1.58 29.11
CA LYS A 105 11.71 1.88 30.38
C LYS A 105 12.52 0.68 30.91
N LYS A 106 12.15 -0.55 30.52
CA LYS A 106 12.83 -1.80 30.92
C LYS A 106 13.26 -2.58 29.68
N PHE A 107 13.81 -1.89 28.69
CA PHE A 107 14.14 -2.50 27.42
C PHE A 107 15.34 -3.46 27.54
N GLU A 108 15.12 -4.71 27.12
CA GLU A 108 16.12 -5.80 27.20
C GLU A 108 16.85 -6.05 25.86
N GLY A 109 16.63 -5.21 24.85
CA GLY A 109 17.25 -5.36 23.52
C GLY A 109 16.40 -6.08 22.46
N ASP A 110 15.24 -6.64 22.81
CA ASP A 110 14.38 -7.33 21.82
C ASP A 110 13.44 -6.38 21.07
N VAL A 111 13.90 -5.88 19.91
CA VAL A 111 13.13 -4.99 19.03
C VAL A 111 11.95 -5.68 18.33
N ARG A 112 11.90 -7.02 18.27
CA ARG A 112 10.85 -7.74 17.52
C ARG A 112 9.46 -7.46 18.06
N ARG A 113 9.36 -7.17 19.36
CA ARG A 113 8.11 -6.87 20.07
C ARG A 113 7.42 -5.59 19.59
N PHE A 114 8.13 -4.73 18.85
CA PHE A 114 7.60 -3.47 18.33
C PHE A 114 7.21 -3.56 16.86
N ARG A 115 7.54 -4.65 16.16
CA ARG A 115 7.22 -4.80 14.73
C ARG A 115 5.71 -4.75 14.45
N GLU A 116 4.90 -5.27 15.35
CA GLU A 116 3.43 -5.22 15.24
C GLU A 116 2.89 -3.78 15.29
N PHE A 117 3.62 -2.85 15.90
CA PHE A 117 3.25 -1.43 15.96
C PHE A 117 3.41 -0.71 14.61
N SER A 118 4.00 -1.36 13.61
CA SER A 118 4.09 -0.79 12.26
C SER A 118 2.71 -0.51 11.66
N LEU A 119 1.69 -1.29 12.01
CA LEU A 119 0.32 -1.07 11.51
C LEU A 119 -0.26 0.24 12.03
N GLU A 120 -0.03 0.58 13.30
CA GLU A 120 -0.40 1.86 13.90
C GLU A 120 0.24 3.04 13.17
N ILE A 121 1.52 2.93 12.82
CA ILE A 121 2.20 3.95 12.02
C ILE A 121 1.54 4.04 10.63
N LEU A 122 1.27 2.91 9.98
CA LEU A 122 0.68 2.87 8.64
C LEU A 122 -0.78 3.35 8.58
N MET A 123 -1.52 3.28 9.70
CA MET A 123 -2.86 3.87 9.78
C MET A 123 -2.82 5.41 9.74
N GLU A 124 -1.74 6.02 10.24
CA GLU A 124 -1.54 7.47 10.18
C GLU A 124 -0.70 7.89 8.96
N PHE A 125 0.19 7.04 8.45
CA PHE A 125 1.00 7.26 7.26
C PHE A 125 1.00 6.01 6.36
N PRO A 126 -0.05 5.78 5.55
CA PRO A 126 -0.04 4.66 4.61
C PRO A 126 1.04 4.85 3.54
N PHE A 127 1.62 3.76 3.04
CA PHE A 127 2.68 3.82 2.00
C PHE A 127 2.21 4.46 0.68
N SER A 128 0.92 4.35 0.39
CA SER A 128 0.30 4.94 -0.79
C SER A 128 -1.16 5.22 -0.50
N LYS A 129 -1.74 6.19 -1.23
CA LYS A 129 -3.18 6.44 -1.18
C LYS A 129 -3.87 5.34 -1.99
N VAL A 130 -4.66 4.52 -1.32
CA VAL A 130 -5.48 3.49 -1.95
C VAL A 130 -6.79 4.12 -2.42
N ASP A 131 -7.14 3.90 -3.68
CA ASP A 131 -8.42 4.29 -4.24
C ASP A 131 -9.46 3.20 -3.95
N ILE A 132 -10.54 3.58 -3.27
CA ILE A 132 -11.54 2.65 -2.75
C ILE A 132 -12.41 2.03 -3.86
N ASP A 133 -12.45 2.67 -5.04
CA ASP A 133 -13.24 2.23 -6.19
C ASP A 133 -12.49 1.21 -7.06
N LEU A 134 -11.21 0.99 -6.79
CA LEU A 134 -10.41 0.01 -7.50
C LEU A 134 -10.61 -1.40 -6.95
N VAL A 135 -10.40 -2.37 -7.84
CA VAL A 135 -10.47 -3.79 -7.56
C VAL A 135 -9.04 -4.30 -7.30
N PRO A 136 -8.73 -4.78 -6.09
CA PRO A 136 -7.45 -5.41 -5.82
C PRO A 136 -7.39 -6.80 -6.45
N SER A 137 -6.25 -7.14 -7.03
CA SER A 137 -5.93 -8.47 -7.56
C SER A 137 -4.60 -8.95 -7.02
N GLU A 138 -4.54 -10.23 -6.63
CA GLU A 138 -3.31 -10.87 -6.17
C GLU A 138 -2.21 -10.84 -7.24
N ASN A 139 -0.99 -10.55 -6.81
CA ASN A 139 0.20 -10.64 -7.63
C ASN A 139 1.13 -11.73 -7.07
N LYS A 140 1.52 -12.68 -7.94
CA LYS A 140 2.38 -13.81 -7.59
C LYS A 140 3.86 -13.44 -7.40
N GLN A 141 4.22 -12.18 -7.65
CA GLN A 141 5.58 -11.65 -7.56
C GLN A 141 5.82 -10.81 -6.30
N GLY A 142 5.03 -11.04 -5.25
CA GLY A 142 5.20 -10.37 -3.96
C GLY A 142 6.60 -10.56 -3.38
N ILE A 143 7.13 -9.47 -2.81
CA ILE A 143 8.41 -9.49 -2.08
C ILE A 143 8.17 -9.65 -0.58
N ILE A 144 9.16 -10.15 0.15
CA ILE A 144 9.05 -10.41 1.59
C ILE A 144 8.71 -9.11 2.34
N MET A 145 7.65 -9.16 3.17
CA MET A 145 7.24 -8.06 4.04
C MET A 145 7.91 -8.21 5.42
N PRO A 146 8.84 -7.32 5.82
CA PRO A 146 9.54 -7.41 7.11
C PRO A 146 8.61 -7.32 8.33
N PHE A 147 7.42 -6.73 8.14
CA PHE A 147 6.44 -6.43 9.17
C PHE A 147 5.28 -7.45 9.24
N ARG A 148 5.28 -8.48 8.39
CA ARG A 148 4.30 -9.57 8.44
C ARG A 148 4.62 -10.48 9.63
N VAL A 149 4.19 -10.08 10.82
CA VAL A 149 4.39 -10.79 12.09
C VAL A 149 3.17 -10.67 12.99
N GLY A 150 2.94 -11.70 13.81
CA GLY A 150 1.93 -11.69 14.88
C GLY A 150 0.55 -11.24 14.40
N ALA A 151 -0.03 -10.23 15.05
CA ALA A 151 -1.37 -9.75 14.72
C ALA A 151 -1.48 -9.12 13.32
N ILE A 152 -0.39 -8.63 12.73
CA ILE A 152 -0.39 -8.09 11.36
C ILE A 152 -0.58 -9.22 10.36
N ASP A 153 0.11 -10.35 10.58
CA ASP A 153 0.05 -11.51 9.70
C ASP A 153 -1.37 -12.07 9.60
N SER A 154 -2.01 -12.30 10.74
CA SER A 154 -3.40 -12.79 10.76
C SER A 154 -4.39 -11.83 10.08
N LYS A 155 -4.17 -10.52 10.19
CA LYS A 155 -5.00 -9.51 9.50
C LYS A 155 -4.74 -9.47 8.00
N LEU A 156 -3.49 -9.66 7.58
CA LEU A 156 -3.15 -9.76 6.16
C LEU A 156 -3.78 -11.01 5.55
N GLU A 157 -3.69 -12.17 6.21
CA GLU A 157 -4.35 -13.39 5.75
C GLU A 157 -5.88 -13.21 5.65
N GLN A 158 -6.49 -12.58 6.65
CA GLN A 158 -7.91 -12.26 6.63
C GLN A 158 -8.27 -11.37 5.44
N LEU A 159 -7.46 -10.34 5.15
CA LEU A 159 -7.70 -9.44 4.03
C LEU A 159 -7.47 -10.13 2.68
N GLU A 160 -6.37 -10.87 2.53
CA GLU A 160 -6.00 -11.65 1.34
C GLU A 160 -7.14 -12.59 0.93
N ALA A 161 -7.84 -13.21 1.88
CA ALA A 161 -8.99 -14.08 1.61
C ALA A 161 -10.16 -13.40 0.85
N PHE A 162 -10.26 -12.06 0.88
CA PHE A 162 -11.25 -11.30 0.13
C PHE A 162 -10.75 -10.81 -1.23
N ILE A 163 -9.43 -10.88 -1.50
CA ILE A 163 -8.80 -10.39 -2.73
C ILE A 163 -8.94 -11.44 -3.83
N ASN A 164 -10.09 -11.42 -4.50
CA ASN A 164 -10.39 -12.34 -5.59
C ASN A 164 -10.45 -11.67 -6.97
N GLY A 165 -10.03 -10.40 -7.07
CA GLY A 165 -10.06 -9.65 -8.33
C GLY A 165 -11.46 -9.29 -8.85
N LYS A 166 -12.51 -9.40 -8.01
CA LYS A 166 -13.90 -9.06 -8.36
C LYS A 166 -14.48 -7.91 -7.55
N ARG A 167 -14.12 -7.81 -6.27
CA ARG A 167 -14.66 -6.80 -5.35
C ARG A 167 -13.84 -5.52 -5.36
N THR A 168 -14.47 -4.37 -5.15
CA THR A 168 -13.72 -3.12 -4.91
C THR A 168 -13.16 -3.10 -3.49
N VAL A 169 -12.20 -2.22 -3.22
CA VAL A 169 -11.69 -2.00 -1.85
C VAL A 169 -12.85 -1.59 -0.92
N SER A 170 -13.77 -0.73 -1.37
CA SER A 170 -14.96 -0.36 -0.57
C SER A 170 -15.84 -1.57 -0.23
N GLU A 171 -16.13 -2.43 -1.21
CA GLU A 171 -16.92 -3.65 -0.97
C GLU A 171 -16.23 -4.62 -0.01
N ILE A 172 -14.88 -4.67 -0.02
CA ILE A 172 -14.11 -5.48 0.92
C ILE A 172 -14.17 -4.87 2.33
N MET A 173 -14.06 -3.54 2.44
CA MET A 173 -14.18 -2.81 3.71
C MET A 173 -15.53 -3.06 4.40
N ASP A 174 -16.62 -3.12 3.63
CA ASP A 174 -17.97 -3.37 4.16
C ASP A 174 -18.15 -4.82 4.67
N LEU A 175 -17.36 -5.77 4.17
CA LEU A 175 -17.49 -7.19 4.48
C LEU A 175 -16.51 -7.68 5.55
N ILE A 176 -15.37 -6.99 5.70
CA ILE A 176 -14.33 -7.38 6.63
C ILE A 176 -14.58 -6.74 8.00
N ASP A 177 -14.41 -7.53 9.07
CA ASP A 177 -14.56 -7.04 10.45
C ASP A 177 -13.29 -6.32 10.92
N LEU A 178 -12.87 -5.29 10.18
CA LEU A 178 -11.71 -4.45 10.48
C LEU A 178 -12.04 -2.96 10.25
N PRO A 179 -11.51 -2.04 11.07
CA PRO A 179 -11.69 -0.61 10.86
C PRO A 179 -11.18 -0.14 9.48
N GLU A 180 -11.89 0.80 8.86
CA GLU A 180 -11.56 1.33 7.52
C GLU A 180 -10.10 1.77 7.38
N LYS A 181 -9.59 2.56 8.34
CA LYS A 181 -8.19 3.00 8.37
C LYS A 181 -7.21 1.82 8.35
N GLN A 182 -7.55 0.74 9.05
CA GLN A 182 -6.71 -0.45 9.13
C GLN A 182 -6.71 -1.19 7.79
N VAL A 183 -7.87 -1.34 7.15
CA VAL A 183 -7.98 -1.97 5.82
C VAL A 183 -7.16 -1.19 4.79
N LEU A 184 -7.27 0.14 4.77
CA LEU A 184 -6.48 1.00 3.87
C LEU A 184 -4.97 0.90 4.13
N ALA A 185 -4.55 0.84 5.40
CA ALA A 185 -3.16 0.65 5.78
C ALA A 185 -2.61 -0.70 5.28
N LEU A 186 -3.37 -1.78 5.48
CA LEU A 186 -3.02 -3.13 5.01
C LEU A 186 -2.92 -3.20 3.49
N PHE A 187 -3.87 -2.60 2.75
CA PHE A 187 -3.79 -2.50 1.30
C PHE A 187 -2.57 -1.71 0.84
N SER A 188 -2.25 -0.59 1.51
CA SER A 188 -1.06 0.20 1.19
C SER A 188 0.23 -0.61 1.35
N MET A 189 0.27 -1.51 2.35
CA MET A 189 1.38 -2.42 2.59
C MET A 189 1.45 -3.52 1.53
N LEU A 190 0.34 -4.20 1.23
CA LEU A 190 0.29 -5.23 0.19
C LEU A 190 0.73 -4.67 -1.17
N HIS A 191 0.29 -3.47 -1.52
CA HIS A 191 0.69 -2.79 -2.75
C HIS A 191 2.17 -2.41 -2.75
N LYS A 192 2.69 -1.81 -1.66
CA LYS A 192 4.11 -1.45 -1.53
C LYS A 192 5.04 -2.65 -1.76
N TYR A 193 4.63 -3.82 -1.28
CA TYR A 193 5.39 -5.07 -1.40
C TYR A 193 4.95 -5.96 -2.58
N LYS A 194 4.18 -5.43 -3.53
CA LYS A 194 3.79 -6.11 -4.78
C LYS A 194 3.01 -7.41 -4.59
N TRP A 195 2.28 -7.55 -3.49
CA TRP A 195 1.35 -8.67 -3.27
C TRP A 195 0.00 -8.42 -3.92
N VAL A 196 -0.35 -7.15 -4.13
CA VAL A 196 -1.62 -6.72 -4.72
C VAL A 196 -1.35 -5.63 -5.73
N ASP A 197 -2.02 -5.73 -6.86
CA ASP A 197 -2.16 -4.65 -7.84
C ASP A 197 -3.62 -4.19 -7.86
N PHE A 198 -3.84 -2.95 -8.28
CA PHE A 198 -5.18 -2.36 -8.40
C PHE A 198 -5.56 -2.20 -9.87
N LYS A 199 -6.76 -2.66 -10.22
CA LYS A 199 -7.34 -2.48 -11.55
C LYS A 199 -8.70 -1.79 -11.44
N ARG A 200 -9.11 -1.08 -12.49
CA ARG A 200 -10.49 -0.59 -12.59
C ARG A 200 -11.43 -1.76 -12.84
N ARG A 201 -12.62 -1.71 -12.26
CA ARG A 201 -13.71 -2.63 -12.60
C ARG A 201 -14.12 -2.37 -14.06
N LEU A 202 -14.27 -3.44 -14.83
CA LEU A 202 -14.78 -3.34 -16.19
C LEU A 202 -16.23 -2.88 -16.17
N THR A 203 -16.56 -1.93 -17.03
CA THR A 203 -17.93 -1.46 -17.26
C THR A 203 -18.36 -1.76 -18.69
N ASP A 204 -19.66 -1.86 -18.91
CA ASP A 204 -20.28 -2.12 -20.21
C ASP A 204 -19.83 -1.13 -21.32
N ASN A 205 -19.48 0.10 -20.92
CA ASN A 205 -19.04 1.16 -21.81
C ASN A 205 -17.53 1.15 -22.09
N ASP A 206 -16.77 0.26 -21.47
CA ASP A 206 -15.33 0.21 -21.68
C ASP A 206 -15.01 -0.24 -23.11
N ILE A 207 -13.97 0.35 -23.67
CA ILE A 207 -13.41 -0.03 -24.97
C ILE A 207 -12.12 -0.81 -24.71
N LEU A 208 -12.11 -2.07 -25.13
CA LEU A 208 -10.95 -2.95 -24.97
C LEU A 208 -10.14 -3.04 -26.26
N VAL A 209 -8.83 -3.17 -26.10
CA VAL A 209 -7.87 -3.37 -27.18
C VAL A 209 -7.16 -4.70 -26.96
N LYS A 210 -7.01 -5.45 -28.04
CA LYS A 210 -6.17 -6.65 -28.08
C LYS A 210 -4.71 -6.31 -27.76
N GLN A 211 -4.13 -7.05 -26.84
CA GLN A 211 -2.72 -6.97 -26.46
C GLN A 211 -1.93 -8.17 -27.00
N GLU A 212 -0.61 -8.07 -27.00
CA GLU A 212 0.27 -9.21 -27.28
C GLU A 212 0.17 -10.24 -26.15
N CYS A 213 -0.70 -11.23 -26.35
CA CYS A 213 -0.90 -12.30 -25.40
C CYS A 213 0.08 -13.44 -25.66
N PRO A 214 0.74 -14.03 -24.63
CA PRO A 214 1.59 -15.19 -24.81
C PRO A 214 0.83 -16.34 -25.50
N GLU A 215 1.40 -16.90 -26.59
CA GLU A 215 0.73 -17.93 -27.40
C GLU A 215 0.29 -19.15 -26.56
N ILE A 216 1.08 -19.51 -25.55
CA ILE A 216 0.79 -20.62 -24.64
C ILE A 216 -0.55 -20.37 -23.90
N THR A 217 -0.72 -19.16 -23.37
CA THR A 217 -1.92 -18.77 -22.62
C THR A 217 -3.14 -18.68 -23.54
N LEU A 218 -2.96 -18.06 -24.71
CA LEU A 218 -4.02 -17.92 -25.71
C LEU A 218 -4.49 -19.29 -26.23
N ASN A 219 -3.58 -20.20 -26.55
CA ASN A 219 -3.90 -21.54 -27.01
C ASN A 219 -4.61 -22.37 -25.93
N SER A 220 -4.23 -22.19 -24.66
CA SER A 220 -4.91 -22.85 -23.54
C SER A 220 -6.38 -22.40 -23.42
N ILE A 221 -6.65 -21.10 -23.53
CA ILE A 221 -8.01 -20.55 -23.46
C ILE A 221 -8.82 -20.98 -24.69
N LYS A 222 -8.23 -20.93 -25.89
CA LYS A 222 -8.89 -21.44 -27.11
C LYS A 222 -9.22 -22.92 -27.01
N ALA A 223 -8.36 -23.74 -26.41
CA ALA A 223 -8.64 -25.16 -26.21
C ALA A 223 -9.83 -25.40 -25.26
N GLN A 224 -10.06 -24.51 -24.29
CA GLN A 224 -11.16 -24.64 -23.33
C GLN A 224 -12.50 -24.09 -23.86
N TYR A 225 -12.47 -22.93 -24.54
CA TYR A 225 -13.69 -22.19 -24.89
C TYR A 225 -13.95 -22.12 -26.40
N GLY A 226 -12.98 -22.50 -27.23
CA GLY A 226 -13.13 -22.65 -28.68
C GLY A 226 -13.33 -21.34 -29.43
N LYS A 227 -14.16 -21.42 -30.49
CA LYS A 227 -14.43 -20.35 -31.46
C LYS A 227 -14.89 -19.00 -30.87
N PRO A 228 -15.71 -18.94 -29.79
CA PRO A 228 -16.07 -17.68 -29.13
C PRO A 228 -14.88 -16.78 -28.79
N VAL A 229 -13.72 -17.36 -28.44
CA VAL A 229 -12.51 -16.61 -28.09
C VAL A 229 -11.93 -15.89 -29.32
N ASP A 230 -11.87 -16.59 -30.45
CA ASP A 230 -11.38 -16.01 -31.71
C ASP A 230 -12.32 -14.93 -32.21
N ASP A 231 -13.63 -15.19 -32.17
CA ASP A 231 -14.65 -14.23 -32.59
C ASP A 231 -14.57 -12.95 -31.73
N MET A 232 -14.44 -13.07 -30.40
CA MET A 232 -14.27 -11.92 -29.51
C MET A 232 -12.98 -11.14 -29.78
N LEU A 233 -11.83 -11.81 -29.90
CA LEU A 233 -10.55 -11.14 -30.10
C LEU A 233 -10.48 -10.38 -31.44
N ASN A 234 -11.29 -10.79 -32.43
CA ASN A 234 -11.40 -10.10 -33.71
C ASN A 234 -12.29 -8.84 -33.64
N HIS A 235 -13.16 -8.72 -32.64
CA HIS A 235 -14.04 -7.55 -32.46
C HIS A 235 -13.49 -6.51 -31.47
N PHE A 236 -12.53 -6.88 -30.62
CA PHE A 236 -11.85 -5.93 -29.70
C PHE A 236 -10.64 -5.24 -30.37
N ASP A 237 -10.94 -4.35 -31.31
CA ASP A 237 -9.98 -3.52 -32.06
C ASP A 237 -9.72 -2.13 -31.44
N GLY A 238 -10.41 -1.81 -30.34
CA GLY A 238 -10.34 -0.50 -29.70
C GLY A 238 -11.29 0.57 -30.24
N ALA A 239 -12.31 0.19 -31.02
CA ALA A 239 -13.37 1.07 -31.50
C ALA A 239 -14.74 0.79 -30.83
N MET A 240 -15.06 -0.48 -30.58
CA MET A 240 -16.35 -0.89 -30.01
C MET A 240 -16.32 -1.00 -28.48
N THR A 241 -17.44 -0.67 -27.85
CA THR A 241 -17.67 -0.90 -26.41
C THR A 241 -17.95 -2.38 -26.12
N ILE A 242 -17.77 -2.81 -24.88
CA ILE A 242 -18.09 -4.18 -24.47
C ILE A 242 -19.54 -4.55 -24.82
N THR A 243 -20.52 -3.68 -24.56
CA THR A 243 -21.93 -3.93 -24.92
C THR A 243 -22.10 -4.20 -26.41
N GLN A 244 -21.51 -3.36 -27.26
CA GLN A 244 -21.62 -3.50 -28.72
C GLN A 244 -21.01 -4.81 -29.21
N VAL A 245 -19.90 -5.26 -28.61
CA VAL A 245 -19.28 -6.55 -28.96
C VAL A 245 -20.13 -7.72 -28.49
N ILE A 246 -20.71 -7.64 -27.28
CA ILE A 246 -21.59 -8.68 -26.74
C ILE A 246 -22.86 -8.82 -27.60
N GLU A 247 -23.45 -7.72 -28.05
CA GLU A 247 -24.64 -7.71 -28.90
C GLU A 247 -24.38 -8.18 -30.34
N ALA A 248 -23.16 -7.98 -30.84
CA ALA A 248 -22.77 -8.39 -32.19
C ALA A 248 -22.55 -9.90 -32.32
N LEU A 249 -22.28 -10.59 -31.22
CA LEU A 249 -21.93 -12.01 -31.22
C LEU A 249 -23.13 -12.90 -30.87
N PRO A 250 -23.32 -14.05 -31.54
CA PRO A 250 -24.47 -14.93 -31.34
C PRO A 250 -24.28 -15.88 -30.14
N TYR A 251 -23.73 -15.38 -29.03
CA TYR A 251 -23.44 -16.17 -27.82
C TYR A 251 -24.17 -15.60 -26.61
N ASP A 252 -24.24 -16.40 -25.54
CA ASP A 252 -24.84 -15.97 -24.28
C ASP A 252 -24.06 -14.78 -23.67
N GLN A 253 -24.78 -13.73 -23.26
CA GLN A 253 -24.18 -12.50 -22.78
C GLN A 253 -23.35 -12.71 -21.49
N GLN A 254 -23.80 -13.57 -20.58
CA GLN A 254 -23.07 -13.85 -19.34
C GLN A 254 -21.80 -14.65 -19.63
N ALA A 255 -21.87 -15.60 -20.57
CA ALA A 255 -20.70 -16.35 -21.03
C ALA A 255 -19.67 -15.44 -21.69
N LEU A 256 -20.10 -14.49 -22.54
CA LEU A 256 -19.21 -13.50 -23.15
C LEU A 256 -18.58 -12.59 -22.09
N TRP A 257 -19.37 -12.06 -21.15
CA TRP A 257 -18.85 -11.25 -20.05
C TRP A 257 -17.79 -11.99 -19.22
N PHE A 258 -18.03 -13.27 -18.92
CA PHE A 258 -17.06 -14.13 -18.24
C PHE A 258 -15.76 -14.26 -19.05
N LEU A 259 -15.86 -14.52 -20.35
CA LEU A 259 -14.70 -14.62 -21.24
C LEU A 259 -13.93 -13.31 -21.34
N ILE A 260 -14.62 -12.16 -21.39
CA ILE A 260 -13.97 -10.83 -21.41
C ILE A 260 -13.11 -10.66 -20.16
N ASN A 261 -13.71 -10.89 -18.99
CA ASN A 261 -12.99 -10.80 -17.72
C ASN A 261 -11.78 -11.74 -17.70
N LYS A 262 -11.92 -12.96 -18.23
CA LYS A 262 -10.82 -13.92 -18.27
C LYS A 262 -9.71 -13.48 -19.22
N LEU A 263 -10.04 -12.95 -20.40
CA LEU A 263 -9.08 -12.44 -21.37
C LEU A 263 -8.34 -11.20 -20.86
N VAL A 264 -9.01 -10.34 -20.08
CA VAL A 264 -8.36 -9.21 -19.39
C VAL A 264 -7.45 -9.70 -18.26
N GLU A 265 -7.90 -10.67 -17.46
CA GLU A 265 -7.12 -11.26 -16.37
C GLU A 265 -5.80 -11.86 -16.86
N VAL A 266 -5.81 -12.54 -18.02
CA VAL A 266 -4.59 -13.12 -18.60
C VAL A 266 -3.76 -12.16 -19.43
N GLY A 267 -4.17 -10.88 -19.53
CA GLY A 267 -3.46 -9.85 -20.29
C GLY A 267 -3.61 -9.93 -21.81
N CYS A 268 -4.59 -10.69 -22.33
CA CYS A 268 -4.89 -10.72 -23.77
C CYS A 268 -5.71 -9.50 -24.24
N LEU A 269 -6.47 -8.89 -23.33
CA LEU A 269 -7.23 -7.66 -23.55
C LEU A 269 -6.85 -6.61 -22.50
N ALA A 270 -6.78 -5.34 -22.90
CA ALA A 270 -6.60 -4.23 -21.97
C ALA A 270 -7.58 -3.09 -22.29
N GLN A 271 -7.99 -2.33 -21.27
CA GLN A 271 -8.73 -1.09 -21.49
C GLN A 271 -7.86 -0.13 -22.32
N LYS A 272 -8.48 0.51 -23.32
CA LYS A 272 -7.83 1.59 -24.07
C LYS A 272 -7.50 2.71 -23.09
N ALA A 273 -6.21 3.00 -22.89
CA ALA A 273 -5.79 4.11 -22.05
C ALA A 273 -6.43 5.40 -22.60
N SER A 274 -7.24 6.07 -21.77
CA SER A 274 -7.74 7.39 -22.07
C SER A 274 -6.53 8.33 -22.15
N SER A 275 -6.20 8.76 -23.37
CA SER A 275 -5.18 9.79 -23.61
C SER A 275 -5.65 11.13 -23.06
#